data_AF-A0A358IW53-F1
#
_entry.id   AF-A0A358IW53-F1
#
_cell.length_a   1.000
_cell.length_b   1.000
_cell.length_c   1.000
_cell.angle_alpha   90.00
_cell.angle_beta   90.00
_cell.angle_gamma   90.00
#
_symmetry.space_group_name_H-M   'P 1'
#
loop_
_entity.id
_entity.type
_entity.pdbx_description
1 polymer ?
#
loop_
_entity_poly.entity_id
_entity_poly.type
_entity_poly.pdbx_seq_one_letter_code
_entity_poly.pdbx_strand_id
1 'polypeptide(L)'
;MSLRRTLSFTASLAALGLAAVVVNAPASAARADEGMWTFDSFPIQTVNQKYGTRIDQAWLDRVRNAAVRLQGCSASFVSGEGLILTNHHCVISCVQDLSTAQNDYVKNGWMPATREEEKTCPGQTAEVLTDI
;
A
#
# COMPACT_ATOMS: atom_id res chain seq x y z
N MET A 1 13.46 69.25 -3.14
CA MET A 1 12.19 68.68 -3.67
C MET A 1 12.47 68.12 -5.06
N SER A 2 12.15 66.91 -5.50
CA SER A 2 11.78 65.63 -4.86
C SER A 2 11.81 64.56 -5.98
N LEU A 3 12.92 64.40 -6.71
CA LEU A 3 13.01 63.45 -7.83
C LEU A 3 13.24 61.99 -7.40
N ARG A 4 13.56 61.75 -6.12
CA ARG A 4 13.78 60.40 -5.56
C ARG A 4 12.49 59.68 -5.10
N ARG A 5 11.36 60.39 -4.97
CA ARG A 5 10.09 59.77 -4.50
C ARG A 5 9.31 59.05 -5.60
N THR A 6 9.51 59.41 -6.87
CA THR A 6 8.69 58.91 -7.98
C THR A 6 9.10 57.50 -8.44
N LEU A 7 10.39 57.14 -8.35
CA LEU A 7 10.87 55.79 -8.71
C LEU A 7 10.50 54.71 -7.68
N SER A 8 10.33 55.06 -6.40
CA SER A 8 9.98 54.08 -5.35
C SER A 8 8.49 53.69 -5.37
N PHE A 9 7.62 54.55 -5.92
CA PHE A 9 6.18 54.28 -6.02
C PHE A 9 5.83 53.33 -7.18
N THR A 10 6.54 53.40 -8.31
CA THR A 10 6.30 52.53 -9.47
C THR A 10 6.80 51.10 -9.25
N ALA A 11 7.94 50.93 -8.55
CA ALA A 11 8.43 49.61 -8.17
C ALA A 11 7.47 48.88 -7.19
N SER A 12 6.78 49.63 -6.33
CA SER A 12 5.84 49.07 -5.35
C SER A 12 4.53 48.60 -6.00
N LEU A 13 4.00 49.34 -6.99
CA LEU A 13 2.78 48.94 -7.71
C LEU A 13 3.01 47.73 -8.62
N ALA A 14 4.17 47.64 -9.27
CA ALA A 14 4.54 46.47 -10.09
C ALA A 14 4.73 45.21 -9.24
N ALA A 15 5.34 45.33 -8.05
CA ALA A 15 5.52 44.22 -7.12
C ALA A 15 4.19 43.72 -6.51
N LEU A 16 3.26 44.63 -6.20
CA LEU A 16 1.90 44.27 -5.77
C LEU A 16 1.07 43.63 -6.90
N GLY A 17 1.20 44.12 -8.13
CA GLY A 17 0.55 43.55 -9.31
C GLY A 17 1.03 42.13 -9.63
N LEU A 18 2.33 41.88 -9.56
CA LEU A 18 2.90 40.54 -9.77
C LEU A 18 2.47 39.56 -8.67
N ALA A 19 2.46 40.01 -7.40
CA ALA A 19 1.99 39.18 -6.29
C ALA A 19 0.50 38.83 -6.43
N ALA A 20 -0.35 39.78 -6.86
CA ALA A 20 -1.77 39.54 -7.09
C ALA A 20 -2.06 38.54 -8.24
N VAL A 21 -1.20 38.49 -9.26
CA VAL A 21 -1.32 37.53 -10.38
C VAL A 21 -0.92 36.12 -9.97
N VAL A 22 0.11 35.95 -9.13
CA VAL A 22 0.54 34.62 -8.66
C VAL A 22 -0.49 33.99 -7.71
N VAL A 23 -1.20 34.79 -6.90
CA VAL A 23 -2.24 34.30 -5.98
C VAL A 23 -3.55 33.92 -6.69
N ASN A 24 -3.81 34.49 -7.88
CA ASN A 24 -5.00 34.19 -8.69
C ASN A 24 -4.73 33.19 -9.84
N ALA A 25 -3.55 32.56 -9.87
CA ALA A 25 -3.30 31.49 -10.82
C ALA A 25 -4.26 30.32 -10.52
N PRO A 26 -5.01 29.80 -11.52
CA PRO A 26 -5.89 28.67 -11.29
C PRO A 26 -5.04 27.48 -10.81
N ALA A 27 -5.37 26.96 -9.63
CA ALA A 27 -4.75 25.74 -9.15
C ALA A 27 -5.02 24.63 -10.16
N SER A 28 -3.96 24.01 -10.68
CA SER A 28 -4.07 22.78 -11.46
C SER A 28 -4.86 21.76 -10.64
N ALA A 29 -5.92 21.18 -11.22
CA ALA A 29 -6.67 20.14 -10.55
C ALA A 29 -5.71 19.01 -10.13
N ALA A 30 -5.69 18.69 -8.83
CA ALA A 30 -4.92 17.57 -8.32
C ALA A 30 -5.45 16.28 -8.98
N ARG A 31 -4.61 15.60 -9.75
CA ARG A 31 -4.93 14.28 -10.29
C ARG A 31 -4.40 13.23 -9.33
N ALA A 32 -5.24 12.81 -8.39
CA ALA A 32 -5.00 11.56 -7.69
C ALA A 32 -5.55 10.42 -8.55
N ASP A 33 -4.79 9.34 -8.69
CA ASP A 33 -5.40 8.07 -9.06
C ASP A 33 -6.24 7.57 -7.88
N GLU A 34 -7.35 6.92 -8.22
CA GLU A 34 -8.25 6.26 -7.28
C GLU A 34 -7.53 5.20 -6.42
N GLY A 35 -7.92 5.06 -5.14
CA GLY A 35 -7.15 4.28 -4.15
C GLY A 35 -7.99 3.56 -3.08
N MET A 36 -7.57 2.33 -2.77
CA MET A 36 -8.14 1.35 -1.82
C MET A 36 -9.66 1.17 -1.87
N TRP A 37 -10.08 0.14 -2.61
CA TRP A 37 -11.47 -0.25 -2.78
C TRP A 37 -11.79 -1.51 -1.97
N THR A 38 -13.00 -1.61 -1.45
CA THR A 38 -13.51 -2.87 -0.93
C THR A 38 -13.88 -3.81 -2.07
N PHE A 39 -13.94 -5.11 -1.81
CA PHE A 39 -14.24 -6.11 -2.84
C PHE A 39 -15.67 -6.00 -3.40
N ASP A 40 -16.60 -5.44 -2.63
CA ASP A 40 -18.01 -5.20 -2.99
C ASP A 40 -18.24 -3.86 -3.70
N SER A 41 -17.28 -2.93 -3.62
CA SER A 41 -17.38 -1.58 -4.20
C SER A 41 -16.23 -1.26 -5.17
N PHE A 42 -15.59 -2.28 -5.75
CA PHE A 42 -14.51 -2.10 -6.72
C PHE A 42 -15.01 -1.54 -8.06
N PRO A 43 -14.38 -0.49 -8.63
CA PRO A 43 -14.84 0.15 -9.87
C PRO A 43 -14.45 -0.67 -11.12
N ILE A 44 -15.05 -1.86 -11.27
CA ILE A 44 -14.74 -2.87 -12.30
C ILE A 44 -14.67 -2.25 -13.70
N GLN A 45 -15.68 -1.46 -14.08
CA GLN A 45 -15.77 -0.88 -15.42
C GLN A 45 -14.62 0.10 -15.69
N THR A 46 -14.37 1.01 -14.76
CA THR A 46 -13.29 2.00 -14.85
C THR A 46 -11.93 1.32 -14.95
N VAL A 47 -11.65 0.32 -14.08
CA VAL A 47 -10.37 -0.40 -14.06
C VAL A 47 -10.18 -1.20 -15.34
N ASN A 48 -11.18 -1.95 -15.78
CA ASN A 48 -11.08 -2.73 -17.02
C ASN A 48 -10.88 -1.84 -18.24
N GLN A 49 -11.57 -0.69 -18.33
CA GLN A 49 -11.38 0.26 -19.42
C GLN A 49 -10.00 0.92 -19.39
N LYS A 50 -9.51 1.30 -18.20
CA LYS A 50 -8.23 2.01 -18.04
C LYS A 50 -7.02 1.09 -18.27
N TYR A 51 -7.08 -0.15 -17.78
CA TYR A 51 -5.93 -1.06 -17.76
C TYR A 51 -6.06 -2.27 -18.71
N GLY A 52 -7.18 -2.41 -19.42
CA GLY A 52 -7.41 -3.54 -20.34
C GLY A 52 -7.58 -4.89 -19.64
N THR A 53 -7.94 -4.88 -18.35
CA THR A 53 -8.18 -6.09 -17.56
C THR A 53 -9.56 -6.69 -17.85
N ARG A 54 -9.78 -7.92 -17.37
CA ARG A 54 -11.08 -8.62 -17.42
C ARG A 54 -11.50 -9.03 -16.00
N ILE A 55 -11.46 -8.07 -15.07
CA ILE A 55 -11.90 -8.29 -13.69
C ILE A 55 -13.43 -8.35 -13.69
N ASP A 56 -13.98 -9.33 -12.99
CA ASP A 56 -15.40 -9.45 -12.68
C ASP A 56 -15.58 -9.79 -11.19
N GLN A 57 -16.84 -9.91 -10.73
CA GLN A 57 -17.10 -10.21 -9.33
C GLN A 57 -16.55 -11.58 -8.92
N ALA A 58 -16.67 -12.61 -9.77
CA ALA A 58 -16.15 -13.95 -9.47
C ALA A 58 -14.62 -13.95 -9.29
N TRP A 59 -13.92 -13.10 -10.03
CA TRP A 59 -12.49 -12.88 -9.85
C TRP A 59 -12.19 -12.19 -8.52
N LEU A 60 -12.94 -11.14 -8.15
CA LEU A 60 -12.79 -10.45 -6.88
C LEU A 60 -13.07 -11.38 -5.69
N ASP A 61 -14.12 -12.20 -5.77
CA ASP A 61 -14.48 -13.19 -4.75
C ASP A 61 -13.36 -14.22 -4.56
N ARG A 62 -12.74 -14.66 -5.65
CA ARG A 62 -11.58 -15.55 -5.61
C ARG A 62 -10.38 -14.89 -4.94
N VAL A 63 -10.09 -13.63 -5.27
CA VAL A 63 -8.99 -12.87 -4.65
C VAL A 63 -9.26 -12.65 -3.17
N ARG A 64 -10.49 -12.31 -2.77
CA ARG A 64 -10.89 -12.18 -1.38
C ARG A 64 -10.65 -13.46 -0.59
N ASN A 65 -11.09 -14.61 -1.13
CA ASN A 65 -10.91 -15.91 -0.49
C ASN A 65 -9.44 -16.36 -0.44
N ALA A 66 -8.58 -15.80 -1.30
CA ALA A 66 -7.14 -16.07 -1.31
C ALA A 66 -6.32 -15.08 -0.46
N ALA A 67 -6.90 -13.92 -0.10
CA ALA A 67 -6.26 -12.90 0.70
C ALA A 67 -6.31 -13.27 2.19
N VAL A 68 -5.16 -13.18 2.85
CA VAL A 68 -5.00 -13.56 4.25
C VAL A 68 -4.53 -12.35 5.05
N ARG A 69 -5.15 -12.11 6.19
CA ARG A 69 -4.67 -11.17 7.20
C ARG A 69 -3.79 -11.89 8.20
N LEU A 70 -2.56 -11.42 8.35
CA LEU A 70 -1.72 -11.66 9.52
C LEU A 70 -1.78 -10.39 10.37
N GLN A 71 -1.66 -10.47 11.70
CA GLN A 71 -1.81 -9.29 12.57
C GLN A 71 -0.87 -8.14 12.12
N GLY A 72 -1.44 -7.07 11.52
CA GLY A 72 -0.69 -5.92 10.97
C GLY A 72 -0.05 -6.12 9.59
N CYS A 73 -0.25 -7.26 8.93
CA CYS A 73 0.34 -7.59 7.62
C CYS A 73 -0.67 -8.25 6.66
N SER A 74 -0.31 -8.26 5.37
CA SER A 74 -1.01 -9.01 4.34
C SER A 74 -0.25 -10.27 3.96
N ALA A 75 -0.99 -11.30 3.56
CA ALA A 75 -0.48 -12.54 3.04
C ALA A 75 -1.46 -13.12 2.01
N SER A 76 -1.08 -14.20 1.34
CA SER A 76 -1.96 -14.88 0.39
C SER A 76 -1.79 -16.39 0.43
N PHE A 77 -2.88 -17.12 0.20
CA PHE A 77 -2.78 -18.53 -0.17
C PHE A 77 -2.18 -18.66 -1.57
N VAL A 78 -1.17 -19.51 -1.70
CA VAL A 78 -0.47 -19.79 -2.97
C VAL A 78 -0.54 -21.27 -3.36
N SER A 79 -1.20 -22.12 -2.56
CA SER A 79 -1.50 -23.52 -2.89
C SER A 79 -2.89 -23.92 -2.41
N GLY A 80 -3.44 -24.97 -3.02
CA GLY A 80 -4.72 -25.58 -2.59
C GLY A 80 -4.64 -26.34 -1.26
N GLU A 81 -3.44 -26.45 -0.68
CA GLU A 81 -3.22 -27.17 0.57
C GLU A 81 -2.82 -26.24 1.74
N GLY A 82 -3.05 -24.93 1.60
CA GLY A 82 -2.91 -23.95 2.67
C GLY A 82 -1.53 -23.28 2.78
N LEU A 83 -0.65 -23.35 1.78
CA LEU A 83 0.62 -22.60 1.81
C LEU A 83 0.34 -21.10 1.74
N ILE A 84 0.82 -20.36 2.74
CA ILE A 84 0.67 -18.90 2.84
C ILE A 84 2.01 -18.22 2.52
N LEU A 85 1.97 -17.21 1.66
CA LEU A 85 3.12 -16.36 1.34
C LEU A 85 2.92 -14.95 1.96
N THR A 86 3.97 -14.44 2.59
CA THR A 86 4.03 -13.07 3.14
C THR A 86 5.46 -12.54 3.10
N ASN A 87 5.69 -11.32 3.57
CA ASN A 87 7.03 -10.74 3.64
C ASN A 87 7.79 -11.22 4.88
N HIS A 88 9.12 -11.27 4.77
CA HIS A 88 10.00 -11.65 5.88
C HIS A 88 9.77 -10.79 7.14
N HIS A 89 9.60 -9.47 6.98
CA HIS A 89 9.37 -8.56 8.11
C HIS A 89 8.03 -8.79 8.81
N CYS A 90 7.06 -9.42 8.15
CA CYS A 90 5.76 -9.74 8.76
C CYS A 90 5.83 -10.91 9.73
N VAL A 91 6.82 -11.78 9.58
CA VAL A 91 6.97 -13.01 10.40
C VAL A 91 8.27 -13.00 11.22
N ILE A 92 9.02 -11.90 11.19
CA ILE A 92 10.35 -11.83 11.80
C ILE A 92 10.33 -12.12 13.30
N SER A 93 9.28 -11.69 14.01
CA SER A 93 9.09 -11.99 15.43
C SER A 93 8.96 -13.50 15.66
N CYS A 94 8.13 -14.20 14.89
CA CYS A 94 8.04 -15.66 14.96
C CYS A 94 9.38 -16.34 14.66
N VAL A 95 10.10 -15.89 13.61
CA VAL A 95 11.39 -16.49 13.24
C VAL A 95 12.42 -16.29 14.35
N GLN A 96 12.41 -15.13 15.01
CA GLN A 96 13.24 -14.85 16.19
C GLN A 96 12.86 -15.75 17.37
N ASP A 97 11.57 -15.88 17.68
CA ASP A 97 11.08 -16.70 18.80
C ASP A 97 11.40 -18.20 18.63
N LEU A 98 11.45 -18.68 17.38
CA LEU A 98 11.83 -20.05 17.06
C LEU A 98 13.35 -20.27 17.05
N SER A 99 14.14 -19.20 16.95
CA SER A 99 15.60 -19.29 16.88
C SER A 99 16.21 -19.58 18.24
N THR A 100 17.37 -20.25 18.25
CA THR A 100 18.15 -20.54 19.46
C THR A 100 19.62 -20.18 19.24
N ALA A 101 20.45 -20.27 20.30
CA ALA A 101 21.89 -20.08 20.18
C ALA A 101 22.56 -21.08 19.21
N GLN A 102 21.97 -22.27 19.04
CA GLN A 102 22.45 -23.30 18.13
C GLN A 102 21.84 -23.17 16.73
N ASN A 103 20.60 -22.69 16.61
CA ASN A 103 19.86 -22.59 15.35
C ASN A 103 19.32 -21.17 15.16
N ASP A 104 20.08 -20.33 14.47
CA ASP A 104 19.66 -18.97 14.12
C ASP A 104 18.96 -18.98 12.74
N TYR A 105 17.63 -19.01 12.76
CA TYR A 105 16.82 -19.02 11.53
C TYR A 105 16.69 -17.64 10.90
N VAL A 106 16.92 -16.57 11.67
CA VAL A 106 16.94 -15.20 11.14
C VAL A 106 18.14 -15.03 10.21
N LYS A 107 19.31 -15.52 10.65
CA LYS A 107 20.55 -15.42 9.88
C LYS A 107 20.63 -16.41 8.73
N ASN A 108 20.28 -17.67 8.98
CA ASN A 108 20.55 -18.76 8.04
C ASN A 108 19.33 -19.16 7.19
N GLY A 109 18.14 -18.66 7.53
CA GLY A 109 16.89 -19.10 6.93
C GLY A 109 16.42 -20.46 7.43
N TRP A 110 15.22 -20.85 6.99
CA TRP A 110 14.62 -22.15 7.26
C TRP A 110 13.81 -22.59 6.03
N MET A 111 14.02 -23.83 5.59
CA MET A 111 13.30 -24.42 4.47
C MET A 111 13.05 -25.90 4.78
N PRO A 112 11.88 -26.24 5.35
CA PRO A 112 11.57 -27.63 5.68
C PRO A 112 11.38 -28.45 4.40
N ALA A 113 11.86 -29.69 4.39
CA ALA A 113 11.69 -30.61 3.27
C ALA A 113 10.33 -31.33 3.31
N THR A 114 9.73 -31.41 4.50
CA THR A 114 8.48 -32.12 4.78
C THR A 114 7.54 -31.25 5.62
N ARG A 115 6.24 -31.57 5.62
CA ARG A 115 5.25 -30.84 6.44
C ARG A 115 5.50 -31.01 7.93
N GLU A 116 6.01 -32.18 8.32
CA GLU A 116 6.32 -32.52 9.72
C GLU A 116 7.47 -31.67 10.28
N GLU A 117 8.31 -31.11 9.41
CA GLU A 117 9.40 -30.19 9.76
C GLU A 117 8.93 -28.73 9.87
N GLU A 118 7.71 -28.39 9.43
CA GLU A 118 7.15 -27.04 9.58
C GLU A 118 7.05 -26.67 11.07
N LYS A 119 7.42 -25.43 11.39
CA LYS A 119 7.44 -24.94 12.77
C LYS A 119 6.19 -24.13 13.06
N THR A 120 5.58 -24.37 14.21
CA THR A 120 4.46 -23.58 14.69
C THR A 120 4.95 -22.24 15.25
N CYS A 121 4.52 -21.13 14.64
CA CYS A 121 4.72 -19.79 15.18
C CYS A 121 3.84 -19.57 16.42
N PRO A 122 4.43 -19.33 17.62
CA PRO A 122 3.65 -19.08 18.83
C PRO A 122 2.77 -17.83 18.67
N GLY A 123 1.46 -17.95 18.97
CA GLY A 123 0.53 -16.81 18.97
C GLY A 123 0.20 -16.23 17.58
N GLN A 124 0.73 -16.79 16.49
CA GLN A 124 0.40 -16.34 15.14
C GLN A 124 -1.00 -16.78 14.75
N THR A 125 -1.76 -15.86 14.18
CA THR A 125 -3.07 -16.12 13.59
C THR A 125 -3.08 -15.73 12.11
N ALA A 126 -3.90 -16.43 11.33
CA ALA A 126 -4.18 -16.14 9.94
C ALA A 126 -5.70 -16.09 9.76
N GLU A 127 -6.20 -15.00 9.21
CA GLU A 127 -7.63 -14.74 9.09
C GLU A 127 -8.02 -14.51 7.63
N VAL A 128 -9.21 -14.98 7.26
CA VAL A 128 -9.73 -14.90 5.89
C VAL A 128 -11.11 -14.27 5.93
N LEU A 129 -11.37 -13.34 5.02
CA LEU A 129 -12.66 -12.70 4.87
C LEU A 129 -13.58 -13.58 4.02
N THR A 130 -14.53 -14.26 4.66
CA THR A 130 -15.43 -15.22 3.99
C THR A 130 -16.70 -14.57 3.45
N ASP A 131 -17.09 -13.41 3.97
CA ASP A 131 -18.30 -12.67 3.56
C ASP A 131 -18.11 -11.15 3.77
N ILE A 132 -18.88 -10.31 3.05
CA ILE A 132 -18.85 -8.84 3.09
C ILE A 132 -20.28 -8.30 3.07
#